data_AF-A0A1R4J062-F1
#
_entry.id   AF-A0A1R4J062-F1
#
_cell.length_a   1.000
_cell.length_b   1.000
_cell.length_c   1.000
_cell.angle_alpha   90.00
_cell.angle_beta   90.00
_cell.angle_gamma   90.00
#
_symmetry.space_group_name_H-M   'P 1'
#
loop_
_entity.id
_entity.type
_entity.pdbx_description
1 polymer ?
#
loop_
_entity_poly.entity_id
_entity_poly.type
_entity_poly.pdbx_seq_one_letter_code
_entity_poly.pdbx_strand_id
1 'polypeptide(L)'
;MRFELGENYDADNIYENCPYLTKVYKRAVTLFESLHSSEDDIYIVVDVDDFGYGEIFQHKLNIFSKYINKKAVLARLKQHTIPYTFSEDDADETFRTHRFFLKCKTSDVQYIPMLKAICNQDMGIRPSISYRTYFILDNSYSCLDCRKTA
;
A
#
# COMPACT_ATOMS: atom_id res chain seq x y z
N MET A 1 -2.72 4.72 5.54
CA MET A 1 -3.57 5.92 5.59
C MET A 1 -4.98 5.49 5.23
N ARG A 2 -5.95 5.53 6.16
CA ARG A 2 -7.37 5.34 5.83
C ARG A 2 -7.89 6.67 5.28
N PHE A 3 -8.49 6.65 4.10
CA PHE A 3 -9.02 7.86 3.46
C PHE A 3 -10.51 7.99 3.72
N GLU A 4 -10.86 8.20 4.99
CA GLU A 4 -12.23 8.55 5.35
C GLU A 4 -12.41 10.06 5.19
N LEU A 5 -13.40 10.45 4.39
CA LEU A 5 -13.92 11.82 4.48
C LEU A 5 -14.74 11.83 5.76
N GLY A 6 -14.40 12.67 6.74
CA GLY A 6 -15.24 12.92 7.93
C GLY A 6 -16.58 13.59 7.58
N GLU A 7 -17.19 13.18 6.48
CA GLU A 7 -18.52 13.54 6.00
C GLU A 7 -19.48 12.46 6.51
N ASN A 8 -20.65 12.89 6.99
CA ASN A 8 -21.73 12.00 7.40
C ASN A 8 -22.36 11.40 6.14
N TYR A 9 -21.84 10.25 5.69
CA TYR A 9 -22.32 9.54 4.50
C TYR A 9 -22.96 8.22 4.91
N ASP A 10 -24.04 7.87 4.22
CA ASP A 10 -24.79 6.63 4.45
C ASP A 10 -24.00 5.42 3.92
N ALA A 11 -23.44 4.64 4.85
CA ALA A 11 -22.66 3.44 4.52
C ALA A 11 -23.50 2.37 3.81
N ASP A 12 -24.83 2.39 3.97
CA ASP A 12 -25.72 1.44 3.31
C ASP A 12 -25.95 1.79 1.82
N ASN A 13 -25.49 2.96 1.37
CA ASN A 13 -25.62 3.45 0.00
C ASN A 13 -24.26 3.67 -0.69
N ILE A 14 -23.34 2.73 -0.49
CA ILE A 14 -22.03 2.71 -1.16
C ILE A 14 -22.10 1.82 -2.40
N TYR A 15 -21.81 2.42 -3.56
CA TYR A 15 -21.71 1.74 -4.85
C TYR A 15 -20.57 2.34 -5.66
N GLU A 16 -20.13 1.64 -6.70
CA GLU A 16 -19.02 2.08 -7.53
C GLU A 16 -19.25 3.49 -8.10
N ASN A 17 -18.27 4.38 -7.91
CA ASN A 17 -18.32 5.78 -8.37
C ASN A 17 -19.44 6.64 -7.73
N CYS A 18 -19.96 6.27 -6.55
CA CYS A 18 -20.83 7.16 -5.79
C CYS A 18 -20.12 8.50 -5.48
N PRO A 19 -20.86 9.58 -5.15
CA PRO A 19 -20.27 10.89 -4.88
C PRO A 19 -19.20 10.88 -3.77
N TYR A 20 -19.39 10.05 -2.74
CA TYR A 20 -18.43 9.89 -1.64
C TYR A 20 -17.10 9.30 -2.15
N LEU A 21 -17.14 8.15 -2.82
CA LEU A 21 -15.95 7.49 -3.34
C LEU A 21 -15.21 8.35 -4.37
N THR A 22 -15.96 9.04 -5.22
CA THR A 22 -15.36 9.95 -6.20
C THR A 22 -14.51 11.03 -5.53
N LYS A 23 -14.98 11.59 -4.41
CA LYS A 23 -14.20 12.53 -3.58
C LYS A 23 -13.00 11.85 -2.92
N VAL A 24 -13.17 10.64 -2.37
CA VAL A 24 -12.08 9.85 -1.76
C VAL A 24 -10.97 9.61 -2.79
N TYR A 25 -11.31 9.11 -3.98
CA TYR A 25 -10.35 8.88 -5.07
C TYR A 25 -9.64 10.15 -5.47
N LYS A 26 -10.39 11.25 -5.64
CA LYS A 26 -9.80 12.54 -6.01
C LYS A 26 -8.77 13.00 -4.98
N ARG A 27 -9.11 12.93 -3.68
CA ARG A 27 -8.17 13.32 -2.62
C ARG A 27 -6.93 12.43 -2.59
N ALA A 28 -7.10 11.12 -2.67
CA ALA A 28 -5.97 10.18 -2.67
C ALA A 28 -5.02 10.43 -3.85
N VAL A 29 -5.57 10.63 -5.07
CA VAL A 29 -4.78 10.95 -6.27
C VAL A 29 -4.10 12.32 -6.14
N THR A 30 -4.84 13.37 -5.75
CA THR A 30 -4.26 14.71 -5.60
C THR A 30 -3.15 14.75 -4.56
N LEU A 31 -3.31 14.05 -3.42
CA LEU A 31 -2.25 13.97 -2.41
C LEU A 31 -1.03 13.24 -2.95
N PHE A 32 -1.23 12.12 -3.65
CA PHE A 32 -0.13 11.38 -4.26
C PHE A 32 0.64 12.24 -5.26
N GLU A 33 -0.05 12.91 -6.19
CA GLU A 33 0.54 13.79 -7.21
C GLU A 33 1.19 15.05 -6.61
N SER A 34 0.70 15.54 -5.46
CA SER A 34 1.34 16.68 -4.77
C SER A 34 2.68 16.33 -4.12
N LEU A 35 2.91 15.03 -3.86
CA LEU A 35 4.11 14.53 -3.18
C LEU A 35 5.10 13.86 -4.14
N HIS A 36 4.63 13.38 -5.31
CA HIS A 36 5.44 12.57 -6.22
C HIS A 36 5.41 13.14 -7.65
N SER A 37 6.58 13.34 -8.23
CA SER A 37 6.77 13.53 -9.66
C SER A 37 6.77 12.17 -10.40
N SER A 38 6.55 12.20 -11.72
CA SER A 38 6.59 10.99 -12.55
C SER A 38 7.97 10.32 -12.58
N GLU A 39 9.02 11.09 -12.33
CA GLU A 39 10.42 10.63 -12.41
C GLU A 39 11.00 10.22 -11.06
N ASP A 40 10.29 10.46 -9.96
CA ASP A 40 10.73 10.12 -8.62
C ASP A 40 10.95 8.62 -8.48
N ASP A 41 12.06 8.26 -7.83
CA ASP A 41 12.28 6.92 -7.32
C ASP A 41 11.46 6.73 -6.05
N ILE A 42 10.64 5.69 -6.04
CA ILE A 42 9.76 5.34 -4.93
C ILE A 42 9.95 3.88 -4.52
N TYR A 43 9.67 3.60 -3.26
CA TYR A 43 9.38 2.26 -2.77
C TYR A 43 7.88 2.10 -2.60
N ILE A 44 7.34 1.06 -3.24
CA ILE A 44 6.01 0.54 -2.93
C ILE A 44 6.21 -0.61 -1.96
N VAL A 45 5.67 -0.48 -0.75
CA VAL A 45 5.76 -1.50 0.31
C VAL A 45 4.37 -2.06 0.56
N VAL A 46 4.23 -3.38 0.57
CA VAL A 46 2.99 -4.09 0.89
C VAL A 46 3.26 -5.11 1.99
N ASP A 47 2.59 -4.94 3.12
CA ASP A 47 2.67 -5.85 4.26
C ASP A 47 1.47 -6.80 4.24
N VAL A 48 1.77 -8.10 4.24
CA VAL A 48 0.79 -9.19 4.26
C VAL A 48 0.98 -9.99 5.55
N ASP A 49 -0.03 -9.97 6.41
CA ASP A 49 0.00 -10.71 7.67
C ASP A 49 -0.34 -12.18 7.46
N ASP A 50 0.49 -13.05 8.04
CA ASP A 50 0.34 -14.50 8.12
C ASP A 50 0.14 -14.87 9.59
N PHE A 51 -1.05 -15.39 9.89
CA PHE A 51 -1.46 -15.80 11.22
C PHE A 51 -1.31 -17.30 11.46
N GLY A 52 -0.48 -18.00 10.66
CA GLY A 52 -0.15 -19.40 10.90
C GLY A 52 -1.26 -20.42 10.58
N TYR A 53 -2.42 -19.97 10.10
CA TYR A 53 -3.58 -20.83 9.77
C TYR A 53 -3.41 -21.71 8.51
N GLY A 54 -2.22 -21.76 7.90
CA GLY A 54 -1.94 -22.66 6.77
C GLY A 54 -2.61 -22.29 5.44
N GLU A 55 -3.42 -21.23 5.38
CA GLU A 55 -4.01 -20.73 4.12
C GLU A 55 -2.96 -20.01 3.25
N ILE A 56 -2.26 -20.83 2.47
CA ILE A 56 -1.73 -20.59 1.13
C ILE A 56 -1.45 -19.11 0.81
N PHE A 57 -0.37 -18.62 1.40
CA PHE A 57 0.33 -17.40 0.98
C PHE A 57 0.61 -17.37 -0.55
N GLN A 58 0.63 -18.53 -1.20
CA GLN A 58 0.92 -18.70 -2.63
C GLN A 58 -0.11 -18.02 -3.57
N HIS A 59 -1.36 -17.81 -3.14
CA HIS A 59 -2.41 -17.25 -4.02
C HIS A 59 -2.50 -15.72 -4.03
N LYS A 60 -1.73 -15.02 -3.19
CA LYS A 60 -1.97 -13.60 -2.87
C LYS A 60 -1.08 -12.57 -3.61
N LEU A 61 -0.11 -13.00 -4.43
CA LEU A 61 0.95 -12.11 -4.96
C LEU A 61 0.71 -11.55 -6.37
N ASN A 62 -0.54 -11.31 -6.75
CA ASN A 62 -0.89 -10.62 -8.02
C ASN A 62 -1.18 -9.11 -7.83
N ILE A 63 -0.72 -8.49 -6.73
CA ILE A 63 -0.95 -7.05 -6.50
C ILE A 63 -0.07 -6.23 -7.44
N PHE A 64 1.25 -6.43 -7.38
CA PHE A 64 2.19 -5.66 -8.19
C PHE A 64 1.97 -5.86 -9.69
N SER A 65 1.74 -7.09 -10.15
CA SER A 65 1.54 -7.39 -11.57
C SER A 65 0.29 -6.73 -12.19
N LYS A 66 -0.71 -6.34 -11.39
CA LYS A 66 -1.87 -5.57 -11.87
C LYS A 66 -1.57 -4.10 -12.12
N TYR A 67 -0.59 -3.54 -11.39
CA TYR A 67 -0.37 -2.09 -11.35
C TYR A 67 1.03 -1.68 -11.81
N ILE A 68 1.94 -2.61 -12.09
CA ILE A 68 3.28 -2.32 -12.60
C ILE A 68 3.36 -2.67 -14.07
N ASN A 69 3.64 -1.67 -14.91
CA ASN A 69 3.58 -1.80 -16.36
C ASN A 69 4.73 -2.66 -16.94
N LYS A 70 5.90 -2.68 -16.28
CA LYS A 70 7.13 -3.26 -16.82
C LYS A 70 7.52 -4.54 -16.08
N LYS A 71 7.60 -5.66 -16.81
CA LYS A 71 8.09 -6.94 -16.27
C LYS A 71 9.49 -6.86 -15.67
N ALA A 72 10.39 -6.09 -16.28
CA ALA A 72 11.73 -5.87 -15.77
C ALA A 72 11.75 -5.16 -14.40
N VAL A 73 10.75 -4.32 -14.12
CA VAL A 73 10.58 -3.68 -12.81
C VAL A 73 10.07 -4.72 -11.80
N LEU A 74 9.04 -5.50 -12.16
CA LEU A 74 8.50 -6.59 -11.32
C LEU A 74 9.56 -7.61 -10.92
N ALA A 75 10.52 -7.91 -11.79
CA ALA A 75 11.63 -8.83 -11.50
C ALA A 75 12.53 -8.36 -10.34
N ARG A 76 12.43 -7.08 -9.94
CA ARG A 76 13.15 -6.50 -8.79
C ARG A 76 12.36 -6.55 -7.49
N LEU A 77 11.14 -7.11 -7.49
CA LEU A 77 10.33 -7.27 -6.29
C LEU A 77 11.10 -8.10 -5.26
N LYS A 78 11.18 -7.59 -4.03
CA LYS A 78 11.82 -8.27 -2.91
C LYS A 78 10.79 -8.57 -1.83
N GLN A 79 11.07 -9.62 -1.06
CA GLN A 79 10.27 -10.04 0.07
C GLN A 79 11.16 -10.24 1.29
N HIS A 80 10.71 -9.72 2.43
CA HIS A 80 11.27 -9.99 3.75
C HIS A 80 10.16 -10.48 4.68
N THR A 81 10.52 -11.35 5.60
CA THR A 81 9.62 -11.79 6.67
C THR A 81 10.07 -11.10 7.95
N ILE A 82 9.15 -10.40 8.62
CA ILE A 82 9.39 -9.72 9.89
C ILE A 82 8.42 -10.26 10.94
N PRO A 83 8.76 -10.18 12.24
CA PRO A 83 7.82 -10.49 13.32
C PRO A 83 6.56 -9.64 13.17
N TYR A 84 5.40 -10.22 13.49
CA TYR A 84 4.15 -9.46 13.53
C TYR A 84 4.24 -8.36 14.61
N THR A 85 4.07 -7.10 14.22
CA THR A 85 4.33 -5.95 15.09
C THR A 85 3.16 -5.54 15.99
N PHE A 86 1.99 -6.18 15.84
CA PHE A 86 0.78 -5.86 16.63
C PHE A 86 0.39 -6.98 17.58
N SER A 87 1.32 -7.88 17.88
CA SER A 87 1.17 -8.85 18.95
C SER A 87 1.09 -8.12 20.30
N GLU A 88 0.00 -8.30 21.03
CA GLU A 88 0.02 -8.14 22.49
C GLU A 88 0.91 -9.24 23.08
N ASP A 89 1.35 -9.09 24.35
CA ASP A 89 2.34 -9.98 24.99
C ASP A 89 1.93 -11.48 25.01
N ASP A 90 0.66 -11.79 24.71
CA ASP A 90 0.10 -13.15 24.60
C ASP A 90 -0.01 -13.67 23.15
N ALA A 91 0.56 -12.98 22.15
CA ALA A 91 0.41 -13.40 20.76
C ALA A 91 1.23 -14.65 20.42
N ASP A 92 0.65 -15.47 19.55
CA ASP A 92 1.26 -16.68 19.02
C ASP A 92 2.57 -16.34 18.26
N GLU A 93 3.68 -16.93 18.68
CA GLU A 93 5.03 -16.77 18.08
C GLU A 93 5.07 -17.15 16.58
N THR A 94 4.01 -17.79 16.07
CA THR A 94 3.88 -18.15 14.66
C THR A 94 3.46 -17.00 13.76
N PHE A 95 2.96 -15.87 14.30
CA PHE A 95 2.49 -14.75 13.50
C PHE A 95 3.64 -13.97 12.85
N ARG A 96 3.52 -13.75 11.54
CA ARG A 96 4.56 -13.09 10.74
C ARG A 96 3.94 -12.07 9.80
N THR A 97 4.68 -11.03 9.48
CA THR A 97 4.34 -10.14 8.36
C THR A 97 5.32 -10.40 7.22
N HIS A 98 4.80 -10.74 6.05
CA HIS A 98 5.55 -10.76 4.82
C HIS A 98 5.50 -9.37 4.17
N ARG A 99 6.64 -8.67 4.23
CA ARG A 99 6.84 -7.36 3.63
C ARG A 99 7.39 -7.51 2.22
N PHE A 100 6.59 -7.10 1.25
CA PHE A 100 7.03 -6.91 -0.13
C PHE A 100 7.45 -5.48 -0.33
N PHE A 101 8.53 -5.26 -1.07
CA PHE A 101 8.94 -3.92 -1.43
C PHE A 101 9.53 -3.90 -2.84
N LEU A 102 9.14 -2.89 -3.60
CA LEU A 102 9.57 -2.69 -4.97
C LEU A 102 10.09 -1.27 -5.12
N LYS A 103 11.36 -1.15 -5.52
CA LYS A 103 11.93 0.11 -5.97
C LYS A 103 11.63 0.33 -7.46
N CYS A 104 10.96 1.43 -7.79
CA CYS A 104 10.62 1.79 -9.17
C CYS A 104 10.45 3.30 -9.31
N LYS A 105 10.29 3.77 -10.56
CA LYS A 105 9.84 5.14 -10.79
C LYS A 105 8.33 5.24 -10.58
N THR A 106 7.82 6.41 -10.21
CA THR A 106 6.38 6.68 -10.18
C THR A 106 5.71 6.34 -11.52
N SER A 107 6.36 6.65 -12.63
CA SER A 107 5.88 6.33 -14.00
C SER A 107 5.82 4.84 -14.33
N ASP A 108 6.48 3.97 -13.55
CA ASP A 108 6.36 2.52 -13.72
C ASP A 108 5.03 1.96 -13.15
N VAL A 109 4.31 2.78 -12.39
CA VAL A 109 3.12 2.41 -11.62
C VAL A 109 1.86 3.01 -12.24
N GLN A 110 0.83 2.18 -12.42
CA GLN A 110 -0.54 2.64 -12.60
C GLN A 110 -1.12 3.08 -11.25
N TYR A 111 -0.59 4.17 -10.70
CA TYR A 111 -0.91 4.60 -9.33
C TYR A 111 -2.38 5.02 -9.18
N ILE A 112 -3.01 5.62 -10.19
CA ILE A 112 -4.44 5.98 -10.13
C ILE A 112 -5.33 4.75 -9.86
N PRO A 113 -5.33 3.68 -10.68
CA PRO A 113 -6.14 2.50 -10.40
C PRO A 113 -5.68 1.75 -9.14
N MET A 114 -4.40 1.82 -8.76
CA MET A 114 -3.91 1.22 -7.52
C MET A 114 -4.47 1.93 -6.28
N LEU A 115 -4.41 3.27 -6.25
CA LEU A 115 -4.96 4.09 -5.17
C LEU A 115 -6.47 3.89 -5.03
N LYS A 116 -7.21 3.85 -6.15
CA LYS A 116 -8.64 3.51 -6.13
C LYS A 116 -8.89 2.15 -5.47
N ALA A 117 -8.11 1.13 -5.81
CA ALA A 117 -8.26 -0.19 -5.20
C ALA A 117 -7.91 -0.20 -3.70
N ILE A 118 -6.98 0.64 -3.24
CA ILE A 118 -6.73 0.82 -1.80
C ILE A 118 -7.96 1.46 -1.13
N CYS A 119 -8.49 2.55 -1.70
CA CYS A 119 -9.69 3.23 -1.17
C CYS A 119 -10.93 2.32 -1.13
N ASN A 120 -11.05 1.40 -2.09
CA ASN A 120 -12.17 0.46 -2.17
C ASN A 120 -12.21 -0.56 -1.04
N GLN A 121 -11.07 -0.83 -0.38
CA GLN A 121 -10.98 -1.81 0.71
C GLN A 121 -11.98 -1.48 1.82
N ASP A 122 -11.98 -0.24 2.29
CA ASP A 122 -12.80 0.21 3.43
C ASP A 122 -14.30 0.18 3.11
N MET A 123 -14.66 0.00 1.83
CA MET A 123 -15.99 0.19 1.27
C MET A 123 -16.56 -1.09 0.63
N GLY A 124 -15.85 -2.22 0.73
CA GLY A 124 -16.30 -3.51 0.17
C GLY A 124 -16.42 -3.57 -1.36
N ILE A 125 -15.83 -2.61 -2.08
CA ILE A 125 -15.92 -2.51 -3.55
C ILE A 125 -14.75 -3.21 -4.22
N ARG A 126 -14.96 -3.74 -5.44
CA ARG A 126 -13.91 -4.33 -6.27
C ARG A 126 -13.53 -3.40 -7.44
N PRO A 127 -12.27 -3.37 -7.89
CA PRO A 127 -11.12 -4.09 -7.31
C PRO A 127 -10.70 -3.49 -5.95
N SER A 128 -10.19 -4.33 -5.04
CA SER A 128 -9.64 -3.87 -3.76
C SER A 128 -8.25 -4.45 -3.48
N ILE A 129 -7.44 -3.69 -2.73
CA ILE A 129 -6.17 -4.14 -2.14
C ILE A 129 -6.37 -4.15 -0.62
N SER A 130 -6.52 -5.34 -0.04
CA SER A 130 -6.80 -5.52 1.39
C SER A 130 -5.57 -5.57 2.28
N TYR A 131 -4.41 -5.15 1.76
CA TYR A 131 -3.13 -5.25 2.44
C TYR A 131 -2.57 -3.87 2.72
N ARG A 132 -1.85 -3.75 3.84
CA ARG A 132 -1.25 -2.49 4.26
C ARG A 132 -0.22 -2.08 3.21
N THR A 133 -0.53 -0.98 2.51
CA THR A 133 0.25 -0.52 1.36
C THR A 133 0.79 0.89 1.63
N TYR A 134 2.06 1.08 1.33
CA TYR A 134 2.78 2.33 1.57
C TYR A 134 3.53 2.74 0.30
N PHE A 135 3.53 4.04 0.02
CA PHE A 135 4.37 4.67 -0.99
C PHE A 135 5.38 5.54 -0.25
N ILE A 136 6.67 5.30 -0.48
CA ILE A 136 7.76 5.99 0.20
C ILE A 136 8.66 6.60 -0.88
N LEU A 137 8.85 7.91 -0.84
CA LEU A 137 9.85 8.60 -1.67
C LEU A 137 11.25 8.13 -1.28
N ASP A 138 12.06 7.74 -2.26
CA ASP A 138 13.49 7.49 -2.06
C ASP A 138 14.25 8.83 -2.05
N ASN A 139 13.95 9.66 -1.05
CA ASN A 139 14.67 10.89 -0.84
C ASN A 139 16.04 10.56 -0.24
N SER A 140 17.09 10.72 -1.04
CA SER A 140 18.49 10.55 -0.62
C SER A 140 18.95 11.53 0.48
N TYR A 141 18.05 12.32 1.07
CA TYR A 141 18.32 13.46 1.95
C TYR A 141 17.72 13.31 3.37
N SER A 142 17.69 12.11 3.94
CA SER A 142 17.40 11.94 5.39
C SER A 142 18.31 10.92 6.08
N CYS A 143 19.55 10.81 5.61
CA CYS A 143 20.66 10.24 6.38
C CYS A 143 21.82 11.25 6.50
N LEU A 144 21.48 12.49 6.83
CA LEU A 144 22.41 13.43 7.45
C LEU A 144 21.70 13.96 8.70
N ASP A 145 22.33 13.70 9.83
CA ASP A 145 22.05 14.25 11.16
C ASP A 145 21.09 13.47 12.10
N CYS A 146 21.62 12.38 12.66
CA CYS A 146 21.28 11.94 14.03
C CYS A 146 22.42 11.09 14.64
N ARG A 147 23.68 11.36 14.27
CA ARG A 147 24.88 10.84 14.94
C ARG A 147 26.01 11.84 14.81
N LYS A 148 25.96 12.91 15.61
CA LYS A 148 27.13 13.61 16.15
C LYS A 148 26.67 14.63 17.18
N THR A 149 27.50 14.77 18.22
CA THR A 149 27.34 15.51 19.49
C THR A 149 26.48 14.80 20.53
N ALA A 150 26.94 14.51 21.73
CA ALA A 150 28.28 14.40 22.33
C ALA A 150 28.10 13.54 23.59
#